data_AF-A0A4P2W1T9-F1
#
_entry.id   AF-A0A4P2W1T9-F1
#
_cell.length_a   1.000
_cell.length_b   1.000
_cell.length_c   1.000
_cell.angle_alpha   90.00
_cell.angle_beta   90.00
_cell.angle_gamma   90.00
#
_symmetry.space_group_name_H-M   'P 1'
#
loop_
_entity.id
_entity.type
_entity.pdbx_description
1 polymer ?
#
loop_
_entity_poly.entity_id
_entity_poly.type
_entity_poly.pdbx_seq_one_letter_code
_entity_poly.pdbx_strand_id
1 'polypeptide(L)'
;MAVMEDAHVMGVTIITQLQHWFQNQSEFMLFLSHVGDPHNAFLIYFPLAYFLRQSVGRRVVWVAAIAEWLNAVFKLILHGERPYWWAQESTAYTNVTRPQLQQFRLTCETGPGSPSGHAMVTSAVLYILVSDYLFHSKVKSVLMRIFSWTLFCVVMLAVNLSRCYIATHFPHQVVAGVIVGVVIGQIFNSFSTETLTFKHYLAAAGIFITTTLMTFGVIQAVGLDAMWSVSKAQQWCARAEWVYLDTTLFYSVTRDASSIFGLGIALFVLPQVNQAGHAMANRLVHISISLIASRVIDSYKLPHSPITLFYLLAFCKFVVLFVFIVNIVPRINLFSNNSKQDEKKMS
;
A
#
# COMPACT_ATOMS: atom_id res chain seq x y z
N MET A 1 12.28 -15.04 24.58
CA MET A 1 11.03 -15.80 24.40
C MET A 1 9.91 -15.18 25.23
N ALA A 2 10.06 -15.07 26.56
CA ALA A 2 9.07 -14.44 27.46
C ALA A 2 8.56 -13.05 27.03
N VAL A 3 9.46 -12.12 26.67
CA VAL A 3 9.05 -10.74 26.29
C VAL A 3 8.13 -10.70 25.06
N MET A 4 8.33 -11.57 24.08
CA MET A 4 7.47 -11.60 22.88
C MET A 4 6.12 -12.23 23.18
N GLU A 5 6.11 -13.25 24.04
CA GLU A 5 4.90 -13.90 24.52
C GLU A 5 4.05 -12.92 25.35
N ASP A 6 4.66 -12.17 26.26
CA ASP A 6 3.99 -11.09 27.01
C ASP A 6 3.41 -10.01 26.08
N ALA A 7 4.18 -9.61 25.06
CA ALA A 7 3.72 -8.65 24.06
C ALA A 7 2.51 -9.17 23.26
N HIS A 8 2.47 -10.47 22.95
CA HIS A 8 1.34 -11.10 22.30
C HIS A 8 0.12 -11.22 23.23
N VAL A 9 0.30 -11.62 24.49
CA VAL A 9 -0.79 -11.67 25.49
C VAL A 9 -1.43 -10.30 25.69
N MET A 10 -0.59 -9.27 25.87
CA MET A 10 -1.04 -7.88 25.96
C MET A 10 -1.76 -7.45 24.67
N GLY A 11 -1.21 -7.82 23.52
CA GLY A 11 -1.80 -7.53 22.22
C GLY A 11 -3.19 -8.14 22.04
N VAL A 12 -3.37 -9.43 22.39
CA VAL A 12 -4.68 -10.10 22.36
C VAL A 12 -5.68 -9.43 23.31
N THR A 13 -5.22 -9.00 24.49
CA THR A 13 -6.05 -8.28 25.46
C THR A 13 -6.54 -6.95 24.87
N ILE A 14 -5.65 -6.18 24.26
CA ILE A 14 -5.99 -4.92 23.58
C ILE A 14 -6.99 -5.17 22.45
N ILE A 15 -6.78 -6.20 21.63
CA ILE A 15 -7.67 -6.54 20.52
C ILE A 15 -9.07 -6.90 21.04
N THR A 16 -9.15 -7.73 22.07
CA THR A 16 -10.43 -8.12 22.69
C THR A 16 -11.18 -6.90 23.21
N GLN A 17 -10.47 -5.98 23.86
CA GLN A 17 -11.04 -4.73 24.36
C GLN A 17 -11.53 -3.81 23.23
N LEU A 18 -10.75 -3.69 22.14
CA LEU A 18 -11.15 -2.93 20.95
C LEU A 18 -12.41 -3.53 20.31
N GLN A 19 -12.47 -4.85 20.19
CA GLN A 19 -13.63 -5.55 19.66
C GLN A 19 -14.88 -5.29 20.50
N HIS A 20 -14.75 -5.27 21.82
CA HIS A 20 -15.84 -4.92 22.73
C HIS A 20 -16.27 -3.43 22.59
N TRP A 21 -15.33 -2.48 22.58
CA TRP A 21 -15.64 -1.05 22.44
C TRP A 21 -16.33 -0.70 21.11
N PHE A 22 -15.95 -1.39 20.02
CA PHE A 22 -16.44 -1.12 18.68
C PHE A 22 -17.35 -2.23 18.13
N GLN A 23 -18.01 -3.00 19.00
CA GLN A 23 -18.85 -4.14 18.60
C GLN A 23 -19.94 -3.79 17.58
N ASN A 24 -20.50 -2.57 17.65
CA ASN A 24 -21.54 -2.09 16.75
C ASN A 24 -21.00 -1.25 15.57
N GLN A 25 -19.68 -1.19 15.39
CA GLN A 25 -19.01 -0.35 14.40
C GLN A 25 -18.03 -1.14 13.52
N SER A 26 -18.30 -2.43 13.32
CA SER A 26 -17.45 -3.33 12.52
C SER A 26 -17.25 -2.83 11.09
N GLU A 27 -18.32 -2.41 10.41
CA GLU A 27 -18.26 -1.86 9.04
C GLU A 27 -17.39 -0.60 8.96
N PHE A 28 -17.45 0.26 9.98
CA PHE A 28 -16.59 1.44 10.04
C PHE A 28 -15.12 1.05 10.21
N MET A 29 -14.82 0.05 11.06
CA MET A 29 -13.46 -0.47 11.20
C MET A 29 -12.96 -1.13 9.92
N LEU A 30 -13.80 -1.88 9.20
CA LEU A 30 -13.44 -2.46 7.91
C LEU A 30 -13.16 -1.38 6.86
N PHE A 31 -13.96 -0.31 6.84
CA PHE A 31 -13.72 0.85 5.99
C PHE A 31 -12.38 1.52 6.33
N LEU A 32 -12.07 1.76 7.61
CA LEU A 32 -10.80 2.33 8.03
C LEU A 32 -9.60 1.45 7.62
N SER A 33 -9.73 0.13 7.71
CA SER A 33 -8.69 -0.79 7.22
C SER A 33 -8.54 -0.68 5.71
N HIS A 34 -9.65 -0.57 4.97
CA HIS A 34 -9.62 -0.40 3.52
C HIS A 34 -8.97 0.93 3.11
N VAL A 35 -9.15 2.02 3.87
CA VAL A 35 -8.44 3.29 3.61
C VAL A 35 -6.92 3.09 3.66
N GLY A 36 -6.44 2.29 4.61
CA GLY A 36 -5.03 1.93 4.76
C GLY A 36 -4.51 0.83 3.83
N ASP A 37 -5.28 0.39 2.84
CA ASP A 37 -4.86 -0.67 1.92
C ASP A 37 -3.70 -0.18 1.02
N PRO A 38 -2.54 -0.88 0.97
CA PRO A 38 -1.44 -0.58 0.06
C PRO A 38 -1.85 -0.42 -1.41
N HIS A 39 -2.92 -1.11 -1.87
CA HIS A 39 -3.45 -0.95 -3.23
C HIS A 39 -3.83 0.50 -3.55
N ASN A 40 -4.35 1.24 -2.56
CA ASN A 40 -4.77 2.62 -2.75
C ASN A 40 -3.60 3.54 -3.11
N ALA A 41 -2.36 3.20 -2.75
CA ALA A 41 -1.18 3.94 -3.16
C ALA A 41 -1.07 4.06 -4.68
N PHE A 42 -1.31 2.95 -5.38
CA PHE A 42 -1.20 2.86 -6.84
C PHE A 42 -2.50 3.27 -7.54
N LEU A 43 -3.65 2.94 -6.96
CA LEU A 43 -4.95 3.13 -7.60
C LEU A 43 -5.58 4.51 -7.36
N ILE A 44 -5.33 5.13 -6.19
CA ILE A 44 -5.98 6.38 -5.75
C ILE A 44 -4.96 7.49 -5.54
N TYR A 45 -3.96 7.28 -4.69
CA TYR A 45 -3.01 8.34 -4.32
C TYR A 45 -2.09 8.71 -5.46
N PHE A 46 -1.60 7.74 -6.25
CA PHE A 46 -0.78 8.01 -7.43
C PHE A 46 -1.50 8.91 -8.45
N PRO A 47 -2.69 8.57 -8.98
CA PRO A 47 -3.35 9.42 -9.97
C PRO A 47 -3.66 10.81 -9.43
N LEU A 48 -4.18 10.89 -8.20
CA LEU A 48 -4.45 12.16 -7.52
C LEU A 48 -3.19 13.03 -7.45
N ALA A 49 -2.09 12.48 -6.93
CA ALA A 49 -0.84 13.20 -6.79
C ALA A 49 -0.24 13.56 -8.17
N TYR A 50 -0.27 12.64 -9.14
CA TYR A 50 0.36 12.82 -10.45
C TYR A 50 -0.26 13.96 -11.26
N PHE A 51 -1.59 14.07 -11.30
CA PHE A 51 -2.26 15.14 -12.04
C PHE A 51 -2.27 16.48 -11.31
N LEU A 52 -2.19 16.47 -9.97
CA LEU A 52 -1.96 17.69 -9.21
C LEU A 52 -0.51 18.19 -9.41
N ARG A 53 0.47 17.30 -9.25
CA ARG A 53 1.91 17.51 -9.48
C ARG A 53 2.63 16.21 -9.85
N GLN A 54 3.14 16.15 -11.08
CA GLN A 54 3.75 14.93 -11.64
C GLN A 54 4.94 14.41 -10.82
N SER A 55 5.73 15.30 -10.21
CA SER A 55 6.87 14.93 -9.35
C SER A 55 6.46 14.20 -8.07
N VAL A 56 5.36 14.64 -7.44
CA VAL A 56 4.77 14.03 -6.24
C VAL A 56 4.20 12.67 -6.60
N GLY A 57 3.44 12.57 -7.69
CA GLY A 57 2.89 11.28 -8.15
C GLY A 57 3.95 10.21 -8.39
N ARG A 58 5.09 10.57 -9.01
CA ARG A 58 6.20 9.62 -9.19
C ARG A 58 6.79 9.17 -7.86
N ARG A 59 7.01 10.09 -6.91
CA ARG A 59 7.50 9.76 -5.57
C ARG A 59 6.55 8.85 -4.79
N VAL A 60 5.23 9.05 -4.93
CA VAL A 60 4.22 8.17 -4.32
C VAL A 60 4.36 6.72 -4.80
N VAL A 61 4.56 6.50 -6.10
CA VAL A 61 4.73 5.14 -6.65
C VAL A 61 6.02 4.50 -6.15
N TRP A 62 7.13 5.25 -6.19
CA TRP A 62 8.43 4.78 -5.69
C TRP A 62 8.40 4.43 -4.21
N VAL A 63 7.87 5.34 -3.37
CA VAL A 63 7.83 5.13 -1.92
C VAL A 63 6.93 3.96 -1.56
N ALA A 64 5.77 3.82 -2.23
CA ALA A 64 4.85 2.72 -1.99
C ALA A 64 5.46 1.37 -2.39
N ALA A 65 6.05 1.28 -3.58
CA ALA A 65 6.65 0.06 -4.08
C ALA A 65 7.85 -0.39 -3.22
N ILE A 66 8.69 0.55 -2.76
CA ILE A 66 9.82 0.23 -1.89
C ILE A 66 9.36 -0.15 -0.48
N ALA A 67 8.35 0.54 0.07
CA ALA A 67 7.80 0.21 1.38
C ALA A 67 7.16 -1.18 1.40
N GLU A 68 6.37 -1.53 0.39
CA GLU A 68 5.74 -2.85 0.30
C GLU A 68 6.77 -3.95 -0.02
N TRP A 69 7.75 -3.70 -0.89
CA TRP A 69 8.85 -4.65 -1.13
C TRP A 69 9.67 -4.92 0.14
N LEU A 70 10.06 -3.87 0.88
CA LEU A 70 10.73 -4.03 2.17
C LEU A 70 9.83 -4.76 3.17
N ASN A 71 8.53 -4.49 3.17
CA ASN A 71 7.56 -5.22 4.00
C ASN A 71 7.57 -6.72 3.67
N ALA A 72 7.57 -7.08 2.39
CA ALA A 72 7.63 -8.47 1.94
C ALA A 72 8.91 -9.16 2.41
N VAL A 73 10.07 -8.52 2.23
CA VAL A 73 11.36 -9.04 2.69
C VAL A 73 11.38 -9.22 4.21
N PHE A 74 10.93 -8.22 4.97
CA PHE A 74 10.89 -8.32 6.43
C PHE A 74 9.89 -9.36 6.93
N LYS A 75 8.74 -9.54 6.27
CA LYS A 75 7.79 -10.60 6.61
C LYS A 75 8.41 -11.99 6.46
N LEU A 76 9.17 -12.22 5.39
CA LEU A 76 9.90 -13.46 5.17
C LEU A 76 11.02 -13.68 6.20
N ILE A 77 11.66 -12.63 6.71
CA ILE A 77 12.76 -12.76 7.67
C ILE A 77 12.27 -12.87 9.11
N LEU A 78 11.28 -12.07 9.49
CA LEU A 78 10.84 -11.93 10.89
C LEU A 78 9.87 -13.02 11.33
N HIS A 79 9.24 -13.74 10.39
CA HIS A 79 8.31 -14.85 10.69
C HIS A 79 7.28 -14.49 11.78
N GLY A 80 6.71 -13.28 11.70
CA GLY A 80 5.80 -12.76 12.72
C GLY A 80 4.45 -13.48 12.75
N GLU A 81 3.99 -13.80 13.95
CA GLU A 81 2.66 -14.36 14.22
C GLU A 81 1.53 -13.35 13.99
N ARG A 82 0.30 -13.82 13.75
CA ARG A 82 -0.90 -12.99 13.76
C ARG A 82 -1.79 -13.32 14.95
N PRO A 83 -2.52 -12.33 15.49
CA PRO A 83 -3.33 -12.52 16.68
C PRO A 83 -4.34 -13.68 16.58
N TYR A 84 -5.06 -13.79 15.46
CA TYR A 84 -6.19 -14.71 15.36
C TYR A 84 -5.79 -16.20 15.37
N TRP A 85 -4.61 -16.56 14.84
CA TRP A 85 -4.10 -17.93 14.93
C TRP A 85 -3.20 -18.13 16.15
N TRP A 86 -2.43 -17.11 16.55
CA TRP A 86 -1.55 -17.20 17.70
C TRP A 86 -2.33 -17.45 19.00
N ALA A 87 -3.48 -16.77 19.16
CA ALA A 87 -4.35 -16.99 20.32
C ALA A 87 -4.92 -18.42 20.39
N GLN A 88 -4.96 -19.15 19.27
CA GLN A 88 -5.45 -20.53 19.19
C GLN A 88 -4.36 -21.58 19.44
N GLU A 89 -3.10 -21.23 19.26
CA GLU A 89 -2.00 -22.18 19.39
C GLU A 89 -1.12 -21.93 20.61
N SER A 90 -1.16 -20.71 21.14
CA SER A 90 -0.36 -20.32 22.29
C SER A 90 -0.70 -21.14 23.53
N THR A 91 0.35 -21.60 24.22
CA THR A 91 0.28 -22.24 25.53
C THR A 91 -0.03 -21.27 26.66
N ALA A 92 -0.01 -19.96 26.40
CA ALA A 92 -0.37 -18.93 27.37
C ALA A 92 -1.84 -18.98 27.81
N TYR A 93 -2.70 -19.66 27.05
CA TYR A 93 -4.13 -19.81 27.35
C TYR A 93 -4.52 -21.27 27.55
N THR A 94 -5.34 -21.53 28.56
CA THR A 94 -6.05 -22.80 28.71
C THR A 94 -7.31 -22.79 27.84
N ASN A 95 -7.94 -23.95 27.63
CA ASN A 95 -9.20 -24.04 26.88
C ASN A 95 -10.31 -23.14 27.46
N VAL A 96 -10.27 -22.84 28.76
CA VAL A 96 -11.26 -22.00 29.45
C VAL A 96 -10.92 -20.51 29.34
N THR A 97 -9.62 -20.17 29.36
CA THR A 97 -9.17 -18.76 29.35
C THR A 97 -8.87 -18.22 27.96
N ARG A 98 -9.00 -19.05 26.92
CA ARG A 98 -8.69 -18.66 25.55
C ARG A 98 -9.69 -17.62 25.01
N PRO A 99 -9.22 -16.42 24.61
CA PRO A 99 -10.10 -15.39 24.08
C PRO A 99 -10.59 -15.77 22.67
N GLN A 100 -11.87 -15.52 22.42
CA GLN A 100 -12.49 -15.71 21.11
C GLN A 100 -12.41 -14.40 20.32
N LEU A 101 -11.36 -14.26 19.51
CA LEU A 101 -11.20 -13.10 18.65
C LEU A 101 -12.18 -13.17 17.48
N GLN A 102 -12.95 -12.11 17.28
CA GLN A 102 -13.83 -11.99 16.11
C GLN A 102 -12.99 -11.92 14.83
N GLN A 103 -13.40 -12.67 13.82
CA GLN A 103 -12.79 -12.65 12.49
C GLN A 103 -13.75 -12.00 11.49
N PHE A 104 -13.17 -11.29 10.54
CA PHE A 104 -13.86 -10.58 9.48
C PHE A 104 -13.31 -11.02 8.12
N ARG A 105 -13.96 -10.59 7.04
CA ARG A 105 -13.54 -10.89 5.67
C ARG A 105 -12.08 -10.49 5.36
N LEU A 106 -11.57 -9.45 6.02
CA LEU A 106 -10.19 -8.97 5.88
C LEU A 106 -9.19 -9.61 6.86
N THR A 107 -9.62 -10.51 7.74
CA THR A 107 -8.76 -11.10 8.78
C THR A 107 -7.77 -12.13 8.22
N CYS A 108 -8.20 -12.92 7.24
CA CYS A 108 -7.49 -14.13 6.80
C CYS A 108 -6.42 -13.86 5.74
N GLU A 109 -5.53 -12.93 6.02
CA GLU A 109 -4.37 -12.66 5.17
C GLU A 109 -3.32 -13.78 5.26
N THR A 110 -2.72 -14.09 4.12
CA THR A 110 -1.85 -15.27 3.96
C THR A 110 -0.38 -15.03 4.32
N GLY A 111 0.06 -13.77 4.36
CA GLY A 111 1.44 -13.42 4.71
C GLY A 111 1.69 -13.34 6.23
N PRO A 112 2.96 -13.42 6.68
CA PRO A 112 3.35 -13.20 8.08
C PRO A 112 2.90 -11.83 8.63
N GLY A 113 2.78 -11.71 9.96
CA GLY A 113 2.21 -10.54 10.63
C GLY A 113 3.16 -9.35 10.83
N SER A 114 4.49 -9.56 10.83
CA SER A 114 5.47 -8.52 11.19
C SER A 114 6.30 -8.03 10.00
N PRO A 115 6.43 -6.71 9.76
CA PRO A 115 5.58 -5.63 10.27
C PRO A 115 4.27 -5.48 9.46
N SER A 116 3.35 -4.64 9.95
CA SER A 116 2.10 -4.37 9.22
C SER A 116 2.35 -3.61 7.92
N GLY A 117 1.97 -4.22 6.78
CA GLY A 117 2.11 -3.61 5.45
C GLY A 117 1.21 -2.39 5.25
N HIS A 118 -0.04 -2.47 5.72
CA HIS A 118 -0.98 -1.34 5.71
C HIS A 118 -0.39 -0.14 6.47
N ALA A 119 0.12 -0.35 7.69
CA ALA A 119 0.72 0.73 8.48
C ALA A 119 1.98 1.32 7.81
N MET A 120 2.78 0.47 7.17
CA MET A 120 4.06 0.85 6.58
C MET A 120 3.89 1.63 5.27
N VAL A 121 3.09 1.12 4.33
CA VAL A 121 2.88 1.79 3.03
C VAL A 121 2.07 3.06 3.20
N THR A 122 0.98 3.03 3.97
CA THR A 122 0.14 4.21 4.16
C THR A 122 0.91 5.34 4.86
N SER A 123 1.71 5.03 5.89
CA SER A 123 2.50 6.08 6.55
C SER A 123 3.57 6.66 5.63
N ALA A 124 4.25 5.84 4.81
CA ALA A 124 5.23 6.31 3.84
C ALA A 124 4.62 7.24 2.77
N VAL A 125 3.46 6.85 2.21
CA VAL A 125 2.76 7.64 1.19
C VAL A 125 2.20 8.93 1.78
N LEU A 126 1.48 8.86 2.91
CA LEU A 126 0.92 10.05 3.53
C LEU A 126 2.01 11.03 4.00
N TYR A 127 3.18 10.53 4.43
CA TYR A 127 4.32 11.37 4.77
C TYR A 127 4.77 12.22 3.57
N ILE A 128 4.93 11.61 2.39
CA ILE A 128 5.27 12.31 1.15
C ILE A 128 4.21 13.37 0.82
N LEU A 129 2.93 13.00 0.87
CA LEU A 129 1.83 13.92 0.53
C LEU A 129 1.78 15.14 1.46
N VAL A 130 1.91 14.93 2.78
CA VAL A 130 1.92 16.02 3.76
C VAL A 130 3.16 16.89 3.60
N SER A 131 4.35 16.28 3.51
CA SER A 131 5.61 17.01 3.36
C SER A 131 5.62 17.87 2.10
N ASP A 132 5.21 17.30 0.96
CA ASP A 132 5.16 18.01 -0.31
C ASP A 132 4.12 19.11 -0.34
N TYR A 133 2.95 18.88 0.28
CA TYR A 133 1.94 19.93 0.43
C TYR A 133 2.49 21.13 1.19
N LEU A 134 3.16 20.89 2.33
CA LEU A 134 3.75 21.95 3.15
C LEU A 134 4.86 22.70 2.40
N PHE A 135 5.71 21.98 1.67
CA PHE A 135 6.80 22.55 0.89
C PHE A 135 6.30 23.37 -0.30
N HIS A 136 5.47 22.78 -1.16
CA HIS A 136 5.05 23.38 -2.42
C HIS A 136 4.02 24.49 -2.26
N SER A 137 3.15 24.40 -1.25
CA SER A 137 2.21 25.48 -0.91
C SER A 137 2.89 26.60 -0.12
N LYS A 138 4.21 26.49 0.15
CA LYS A 138 5.02 27.45 0.92
C LYS A 138 4.35 27.83 2.25
N VAL A 139 3.82 26.83 2.95
CA VAL A 139 3.05 27.04 4.18
C VAL A 139 3.96 27.62 5.26
N LYS A 140 3.78 28.93 5.55
CA LYS A 140 4.50 29.65 6.61
C LYS A 140 3.84 29.52 7.98
N SER A 141 2.52 29.32 8.01
CA SER A 141 1.76 29.21 9.25
C SER A 141 2.14 27.94 10.03
N VAL A 142 2.64 28.12 11.25
CA VAL A 142 2.93 27.01 12.19
C VAL A 142 1.67 26.23 12.50
N LEU A 143 0.52 26.90 12.64
CA LEU A 143 -0.76 26.26 12.90
C LEU A 143 -1.14 25.27 11.78
N MET A 144 -0.97 25.66 10.52
CA MET A 144 -1.27 24.78 9.38
C MET A 144 -0.31 23.59 9.29
N ARG A 145 0.96 23.77 9.68
CA ARG A 145 1.93 22.68 9.77
C ARG A 145 1.53 21.68 10.85
N ILE A 146 1.20 22.17 12.06
CA ILE A 146 0.72 21.35 13.17
C ILE A 146 -0.55 20.60 12.74
N PHE A 147 -1.52 21.30 12.18
CA PHE A 147 -2.77 20.70 11.70
C PHE A 147 -2.52 19.57 10.69
N SER A 148 -1.63 19.77 9.73
CA SER A 148 -1.34 18.75 8.69
C SER A 148 -0.71 17.48 9.28
N TRP A 149 0.23 17.63 10.22
CA TRP A 149 0.85 16.49 10.90
C TRP A 149 -0.10 15.83 11.92
N THR A 150 -0.95 16.59 12.59
CA THR A 150 -2.01 16.05 13.45
C THR A 150 -2.98 15.21 12.62
N LEU A 151 -3.40 15.69 11.45
CA LEU A 151 -4.26 14.93 10.54
C LEU A 151 -3.60 13.63 10.10
N PHE A 152 -2.31 13.65 9.76
CA PHE A 152 -1.53 12.44 9.49
C PHE A 152 -1.60 11.45 10.66
N CYS A 153 -1.32 11.90 11.88
CA CYS A 153 -1.35 11.06 13.08
C CYS A 153 -2.75 10.47 13.33
N VAL A 154 -3.82 11.25 13.15
CA VAL A 154 -5.21 10.79 13.32
C VAL A 154 -5.55 9.70 12.31
N VAL A 155 -5.22 9.88 11.03
CA VAL A 155 -5.46 8.87 9.99
C VAL A 155 -4.67 7.59 10.29
N MET A 156 -3.39 7.71 10.65
CA MET A 156 -2.57 6.53 10.97
C MET A 156 -3.07 5.80 12.21
N LEU A 157 -3.51 6.52 13.24
CA LEU A 157 -4.12 5.90 14.42
C LEU A 157 -5.39 5.15 14.05
N ALA A 158 -6.27 5.74 13.25
CA ALA A 158 -7.51 5.11 12.81
C ALA A 158 -7.25 3.82 12.00
N VAL A 159 -6.33 3.87 11.04
CA VAL A 159 -5.91 2.68 10.27
C VAL A 159 -5.34 1.62 11.21
N ASN A 160 -4.40 1.97 12.09
CA ASN A 160 -3.74 0.99 12.96
C ASN A 160 -4.69 0.34 13.97
N LEU A 161 -5.60 1.13 14.57
CA LEU A 161 -6.64 0.59 15.44
C LEU A 161 -7.55 -0.38 14.68
N SER A 162 -7.91 -0.07 13.43
CA SER A 162 -8.72 -0.97 12.61
C SER A 162 -8.02 -2.31 12.36
N ARG A 163 -6.70 -2.31 12.10
CA ARG A 163 -5.89 -3.51 11.87
C ARG A 163 -5.79 -4.41 13.09
N CYS A 164 -5.66 -3.81 14.27
CA CYS A 164 -5.75 -4.52 15.55
C CYS A 164 -7.16 -5.07 15.76
N TYR A 165 -8.21 -4.25 15.57
CA TYR A 165 -9.62 -4.64 15.75
C TYR A 165 -10.00 -5.88 14.91
N ILE A 166 -9.56 -5.95 13.64
CA ILE A 166 -9.83 -7.12 12.77
C ILE A 166 -8.90 -8.32 13.05
N ALA A 167 -8.13 -8.29 14.13
CA ALA A 167 -7.22 -9.33 14.58
C ALA A 167 -6.12 -9.73 13.56
N THR A 168 -5.77 -8.83 12.64
CA THR A 168 -4.72 -9.09 11.63
C THR A 168 -3.32 -8.80 12.13
N HIS A 169 -3.16 -7.88 13.09
CA HIS A 169 -1.87 -7.44 13.61
C HIS A 169 -1.92 -7.15 15.11
N PHE A 170 -0.78 -7.37 15.76
CA PHE A 170 -0.53 -6.89 17.12
C PHE A 170 -0.16 -5.41 17.14
N PRO A 171 -0.35 -4.70 18.27
CA PRO A 171 0.02 -3.28 18.40
C PRO A 171 1.49 -2.98 18.07
N HIS A 172 2.43 -3.85 18.47
CA HIS A 172 3.84 -3.65 18.17
C HIS A 172 4.15 -3.75 16.66
N GLN A 173 3.39 -4.57 15.92
CA GLN A 173 3.57 -4.74 14.47
C GLN A 173 3.10 -3.53 13.67
N VAL A 174 2.00 -2.90 14.09
CA VAL A 174 1.52 -1.65 13.46
C VAL A 174 2.44 -0.48 13.79
N VAL A 175 2.93 -0.39 15.03
CA VAL A 175 3.93 0.64 15.43
C VAL A 175 5.21 0.49 14.63
N ALA A 176 5.76 -0.73 14.52
CA ALA A 176 6.94 -1.00 13.71
C ALA A 176 6.71 -0.61 12.24
N GLY A 177 5.53 -0.94 11.68
CA GLY A 177 5.15 -0.53 10.33
C GLY A 177 5.18 0.98 10.14
N VAL A 178 4.57 1.75 11.04
CA VAL A 178 4.58 3.23 10.96
C VAL A 178 6.00 3.79 11.05
N ILE A 179 6.82 3.29 11.97
CA ILE A 179 8.20 3.78 12.14
C ILE A 179 8.98 3.58 10.84
N VAL A 180 8.97 2.37 10.28
CA VAL A 180 9.73 2.10 9.05
C VAL A 180 9.14 2.89 7.87
N GLY A 181 7.83 2.98 7.75
CA GLY A 181 7.18 3.74 6.68
C GLY A 181 7.52 5.23 6.72
N VAL A 182 7.52 5.87 7.89
CA VAL A 182 7.95 7.27 8.05
C VAL A 182 9.42 7.44 7.67
N VAL A 183 10.30 6.53 8.07
CA VAL A 183 11.73 6.57 7.70
C VAL A 183 11.91 6.48 6.18
N ILE A 184 11.20 5.55 5.52
CA ILE A 184 11.23 5.44 4.05
C ILE A 184 10.71 6.74 3.42
N GLY A 185 9.57 7.27 3.90
CA GLY A 185 9.01 8.54 3.43
C GLY A 185 9.99 9.70 3.55
N GLN A 186 10.71 9.81 4.67
CA GLN A 186 11.74 10.83 4.89
C GLN A 186 12.90 10.73 3.90
N ILE A 187 13.43 9.53 3.69
CA ILE A 187 14.53 9.27 2.75
C ILE A 187 14.10 9.65 1.33
N PHE A 188 12.92 9.21 0.91
CA PHE A 188 12.40 9.45 -0.44
C PHE A 188 11.90 10.87 -0.67
N ASN A 189 11.57 11.61 0.38
CA ASN A 189 11.19 13.02 0.24
C ASN A 189 12.33 13.86 -0.36
N SER A 190 13.57 13.52 -0.02
CA SER A 190 14.80 14.19 -0.51
C SER A 190 15.29 13.68 -1.86
N PHE A 191 14.69 12.62 -2.40
CA PHE A 191 15.14 11.96 -3.63
C PHE A 191 14.42 12.52 -4.86
N SER A 192 15.19 13.03 -5.83
CA SER A 192 14.62 13.50 -7.10
C SER A 192 14.32 12.32 -8.03
N THR A 193 13.04 12.01 -8.21
CA THR A 193 12.58 10.96 -9.14
C THR A 193 12.56 11.41 -10.60
N GLU A 194 12.79 12.70 -10.87
CA GLU A 194 12.76 13.27 -12.22
C GLU A 194 14.01 12.94 -13.04
N THR A 195 15.13 12.68 -12.38
CA THR A 195 16.40 12.30 -13.03
C THR A 195 16.47 10.82 -13.40
N LEU A 196 15.51 10.01 -12.94
CA LEU A 196 15.48 8.58 -13.17
C LEU A 196 15.10 8.25 -14.62
N THR A 197 15.96 7.49 -15.28
CA THR A 197 15.74 6.94 -16.63
C THR A 197 15.05 5.58 -16.58
N PHE A 198 14.51 5.12 -17.71
CA PHE A 198 13.88 3.79 -17.86
C PHE A 198 14.72 2.64 -17.28
N LYS A 199 16.05 2.68 -17.43
CA LYS A 199 16.95 1.65 -16.90
C LYS A 199 16.82 1.49 -15.38
N HIS A 200 16.59 2.57 -14.64
CA HIS A 200 16.42 2.53 -13.19
C HIS A 200 15.09 1.86 -12.80
N TYR A 201 14.00 2.16 -13.54
CA TYR A 201 12.70 1.51 -13.33
C TYR A 201 12.77 0.01 -13.63
N LEU A 202 13.41 -0.36 -14.75
CA LEU A 202 13.63 -1.76 -15.11
C LEU A 202 14.48 -2.49 -14.06
N ALA A 203 15.59 -1.88 -13.63
CA ALA A 203 16.46 -2.44 -12.62
C ALA A 203 15.72 -2.62 -11.28
N ALA A 204 14.95 -1.63 -10.82
CA ALA A 204 14.20 -1.73 -9.58
C ALA A 204 13.14 -2.83 -9.63
N ALA A 205 12.38 -2.94 -10.72
CA ALA A 205 11.40 -4.02 -10.90
C ALA A 205 12.07 -5.41 -10.85
N GLY A 206 13.23 -5.55 -11.51
CA GLY A 206 14.04 -6.77 -11.45
C GLY A 206 14.58 -7.06 -10.05
N ILE A 207 15.08 -6.05 -9.33
CA ILE A 207 15.56 -6.18 -7.95
C ILE A 207 14.45 -6.65 -7.04
N PHE A 208 13.25 -6.08 -7.12
CA PHE A 208 12.13 -6.49 -6.25
C PHE A 208 11.81 -7.97 -6.39
N ILE A 209 11.63 -8.44 -7.62
CA ILE A 209 11.31 -9.85 -7.89
C ILE A 209 12.46 -10.76 -7.45
N THR A 210 13.68 -10.46 -7.90
CA THR A 210 14.84 -11.34 -7.67
C THR A 210 15.21 -11.44 -6.21
N THR A 211 15.23 -10.33 -5.47
CA THR A 211 15.55 -10.33 -4.04
C THR A 211 14.48 -11.03 -3.22
N THR A 212 13.18 -10.85 -3.51
CA THR A 212 12.13 -11.60 -2.82
C THR A 212 12.25 -13.11 -3.06
N LEU A 213 12.51 -13.54 -4.30
CA LEU A 213 12.72 -14.95 -4.62
C LEU A 213 13.98 -15.51 -3.95
N MET A 214 15.07 -14.74 -3.91
CA MET A 214 16.29 -15.11 -3.19
C MET A 214 16.04 -15.25 -1.69
N THR A 215 15.36 -14.29 -1.05
CA THR A 215 15.01 -14.39 0.37
C THR A 215 14.15 -15.62 0.64
N PHE A 216 13.13 -15.88 -0.18
CA PHE A 216 12.30 -17.07 -0.07
C PHE A 216 13.12 -18.37 -0.16
N GLY A 217 14.01 -18.46 -1.17
CA GLY A 217 14.89 -19.62 -1.35
C GLY A 217 15.88 -19.82 -0.20
N VAL A 218 16.43 -18.74 0.36
CA VAL A 218 17.34 -18.81 1.52
C VAL A 218 16.60 -19.31 2.77
N ILE A 219 15.39 -18.81 3.04
CA ILE A 219 14.58 -19.27 4.17
C ILE A 219 14.31 -20.78 4.07
N GLN A 220 13.93 -21.26 2.88
CA GLN A 220 13.76 -22.70 2.63
C GLN A 220 15.06 -23.50 2.79
N ALA A 221 16.19 -22.98 2.29
CA ALA A 221 17.49 -23.66 2.38
C ALA A 221 17.99 -23.80 3.83
N VAL A 222 17.61 -22.88 4.72
CA VAL A 222 17.92 -22.94 6.17
C VAL A 222 16.95 -23.88 6.92
N GLY A 223 16.00 -24.50 6.22
CA GLY A 223 15.05 -25.46 6.78
C GLY A 223 13.82 -24.82 7.44
N LEU A 224 13.59 -23.53 7.22
CA LEU A 224 12.39 -22.84 7.66
C LEU A 224 11.31 -22.92 6.57
N ASP A 225 10.08 -23.27 6.95
CA ASP A 225 8.95 -23.26 6.02
C ASP A 225 8.56 -21.82 5.68
N ALA A 226 8.84 -21.36 4.46
CA ALA A 226 8.48 -20.03 4.00
C ALA A 226 6.98 -19.83 3.76
N MET A 227 6.21 -20.93 3.66
CA MET A 227 4.76 -20.93 3.42
C MET A 227 3.95 -21.21 4.69
N TRP A 228 4.61 -21.28 5.85
CA TRP A 228 3.98 -21.62 7.13
C TRP A 228 2.74 -20.76 7.44
N SER A 229 2.80 -19.47 7.14
CA SER A 229 1.71 -18.53 7.39
C SER A 229 0.49 -18.80 6.52
N VAL A 230 0.68 -19.37 5.32
CA VAL A 230 -0.42 -19.80 4.45
C VAL A 230 -1.13 -20.98 5.07
N SER A 231 -0.39 -21.97 5.57
CA SER A 231 -0.94 -23.12 6.29
C SER A 231 -1.72 -22.68 7.55
N LYS A 232 -1.17 -21.74 8.33
CA LYS A 232 -1.87 -21.15 9.49
C LYS A 232 -3.14 -20.43 9.09
N ALA A 233 -3.10 -19.65 8.01
CA ALA A 233 -4.26 -18.94 7.51
C ALA A 233 -5.36 -19.91 7.07
N GLN A 234 -5.02 -20.99 6.36
CA GLN A 234 -5.98 -22.01 5.94
C GLN A 234 -6.59 -22.78 7.12
N GLN A 235 -5.79 -23.05 8.15
CA GLN A 235 -6.23 -23.80 9.33
C GLN A 235 -7.14 -22.99 10.26
N TRP A 236 -6.80 -21.72 10.51
CA TRP A 236 -7.43 -20.92 11.56
C TRP A 236 -8.36 -19.83 11.05
N CYS A 237 -8.48 -19.67 9.74
CA CYS A 237 -9.48 -18.77 9.18
C CYS A 237 -10.90 -19.34 9.38
N ALA A 238 -11.83 -18.50 9.82
CA ALA A 238 -13.22 -18.89 10.05
C ALA A 238 -13.92 -19.36 8.77
N ARG A 239 -13.51 -18.85 7.60
CA ARG A 239 -14.04 -19.28 6.29
C ARG A 239 -12.94 -19.39 5.25
N ALA A 240 -12.81 -20.55 4.62
CA ALA A 240 -11.82 -20.78 3.57
C ALA A 240 -11.93 -19.78 2.40
N GLU A 241 -13.13 -19.27 2.11
CA GLU A 241 -13.41 -18.27 1.07
C GLU A 241 -12.80 -16.88 1.35
N TRP A 242 -12.33 -16.62 2.56
CA TRP A 242 -11.64 -15.37 2.93
C TRP A 242 -10.12 -15.43 2.72
N VAL A 243 -9.59 -16.60 2.35
CA VAL A 243 -8.17 -16.78 2.01
C VAL A 243 -7.98 -16.44 0.53
N TYR A 244 -7.68 -15.17 0.24
CA TYR A 244 -7.57 -14.68 -1.13
C TYR A 244 -6.14 -14.73 -1.68
N LEU A 245 -5.99 -15.13 -2.95
CA LEU A 245 -4.70 -15.18 -3.68
C LEU A 245 -4.08 -13.79 -3.90
N ASP A 246 -4.88 -12.74 -3.99
CA ASP A 246 -4.45 -11.35 -4.13
C ASP A 246 -3.89 -10.75 -2.83
N THR A 247 -4.08 -11.42 -1.69
CA THR A 247 -3.43 -11.07 -0.41
C THR A 247 -2.06 -11.71 -0.24
N THR A 248 -1.60 -12.49 -1.23
CA THR A 248 -0.32 -13.17 -1.16
C THR A 248 0.85 -12.21 -1.34
N LEU A 249 1.95 -12.52 -0.66
CA LEU A 249 3.19 -11.75 -0.73
C LEU A 249 3.70 -11.59 -2.17
N PHE A 250 3.66 -12.66 -2.97
CA PHE A 250 4.10 -12.61 -4.36
C PHE A 250 3.20 -11.76 -5.25
N TYR A 251 1.90 -11.66 -4.96
CA TYR A 251 1.01 -10.78 -5.70
C TYR A 251 1.34 -9.31 -5.44
N SER A 252 1.56 -8.91 -4.18
CA SER A 252 2.04 -7.56 -3.84
C SER A 252 3.33 -7.21 -4.60
N VAL A 253 4.35 -8.08 -4.55
CA VAL A 253 5.62 -7.84 -5.26
C VAL A 253 5.42 -7.75 -6.78
N THR A 254 4.55 -8.57 -7.35
CA THR A 254 4.21 -8.52 -8.79
C THR A 254 3.55 -7.19 -9.14
N ARG A 255 2.57 -6.73 -8.36
CA ARG A 255 1.91 -5.41 -8.52
C ARG A 255 2.93 -4.27 -8.45
N ASP A 256 3.82 -4.29 -7.47
CA ASP A 256 4.75 -3.19 -7.24
C ASP A 256 5.81 -3.13 -8.34
N ALA A 257 6.37 -4.29 -8.71
CA ALA A 257 7.33 -4.39 -9.82
C ALA A 257 6.71 -3.97 -11.16
N SER A 258 5.48 -4.42 -11.46
CA SER A 258 4.76 -4.03 -12.67
C SER A 258 4.35 -2.56 -12.68
N SER A 259 4.01 -1.98 -11.53
CA SER A 259 3.70 -0.55 -11.41
C SER A 259 4.92 0.33 -11.66
N ILE A 260 6.07 -0.03 -11.08
CA ILE A 260 7.35 0.67 -11.34
C ILE A 260 7.78 0.50 -12.79
N PHE A 261 7.74 -0.72 -13.32
CA PHE A 261 8.07 -0.99 -14.71
C PHE A 261 7.13 -0.26 -15.68
N GLY A 262 5.82 -0.31 -15.43
CA GLY A 262 4.79 0.35 -16.21
C GLY A 262 4.92 1.88 -16.21
N LEU A 263 5.22 2.47 -15.05
CA LEU A 263 5.58 3.88 -14.97
C LEU A 263 6.83 4.16 -15.81
N GLY A 264 7.90 3.36 -15.68
CA GLY A 264 9.11 3.49 -16.47
C GLY A 264 8.86 3.46 -17.99
N ILE A 265 8.06 2.50 -18.47
CA ILE A 265 7.64 2.43 -19.88
C ILE A 265 6.89 3.70 -20.26
N ALA A 266 5.93 4.12 -19.44
CA ALA A 266 5.10 5.26 -19.78
C ALA A 266 5.93 6.53 -19.96
N LEU A 267 6.89 6.78 -19.06
CA LEU A 267 7.83 7.91 -19.13
C LEU A 267 8.80 7.82 -20.32
N PHE A 268 9.10 6.61 -20.81
CA PHE A 268 10.04 6.37 -21.91
C PHE A 268 9.39 6.50 -23.29
N VAL A 269 8.18 5.97 -23.45
CA VAL A 269 7.54 5.80 -24.77
C VAL A 269 7.07 7.12 -25.36
N LEU A 270 6.43 7.98 -24.56
CA LEU A 270 5.90 9.26 -25.04
C LEU A 270 6.46 10.44 -24.25
N PRO A 271 6.65 11.59 -24.93
CA PRO A 271 6.93 12.84 -24.24
C PRO A 271 5.83 13.16 -23.23
N GLN A 272 6.24 13.64 -22.06
CA GLN A 272 5.33 13.95 -20.99
C GLN A 272 4.58 15.24 -21.29
N VAL A 273 3.26 15.19 -21.13
CA VAL A 273 2.43 16.38 -21.20
C VAL A 273 2.54 17.11 -19.88
N ASN A 274 3.01 18.36 -19.93
CA ASN A 274 3.12 19.20 -18.74
C ASN A 274 1.72 19.53 -18.18
N GLN A 275 1.39 18.93 -17.04
CA GLN A 275 0.09 19.14 -16.39
C GLN A 275 -0.04 20.56 -15.81
N ALA A 276 1.07 21.23 -15.49
CA ALA A 276 1.03 22.61 -14.99
C ALA A 276 0.39 23.59 -15.98
N GLY A 277 0.47 23.28 -17.28
CA GLY A 277 -0.16 24.07 -18.34
C GLY A 277 -1.67 23.87 -18.48
N HIS A 278 -2.28 22.86 -17.85
CA HIS A 278 -3.71 22.59 -17.96
C HIS A 278 -4.51 23.35 -16.89
N ALA A 279 -5.68 23.85 -17.27
CA ALA A 279 -6.70 24.36 -16.33
C ALA A 279 -7.03 23.32 -15.25
N MET A 280 -7.38 23.80 -14.05
CA MET A 280 -7.74 22.92 -12.93
C MET A 280 -8.90 21.97 -13.28
N ALA A 281 -9.86 22.43 -14.09
CA ALA A 281 -10.97 21.61 -14.57
C ALA A 281 -10.47 20.37 -15.36
N ASN A 282 -9.51 20.53 -16.26
CA ASN A 282 -8.92 19.40 -16.99
C ASN A 282 -8.18 18.45 -16.05
N ARG A 283 -7.45 18.96 -15.05
CA ARG A 283 -6.77 18.11 -14.07
C ARG A 283 -7.76 17.27 -13.27
N LEU A 284 -8.89 17.85 -12.87
CA LEU A 284 -9.97 17.13 -12.20
C LEU A 284 -10.57 16.05 -13.11
N VAL A 285 -10.81 16.35 -14.38
CA VAL A 285 -11.24 15.34 -15.37
C VAL A 285 -10.22 14.20 -15.49
N HIS A 286 -8.93 14.52 -15.59
CA HIS A 286 -7.86 13.52 -15.66
C HIS A 286 -7.85 12.61 -14.41
N ILE A 287 -8.00 13.20 -13.22
CA ILE A 287 -8.11 12.45 -11.96
C ILE A 287 -9.33 11.53 -12.01
N SER A 288 -10.51 12.05 -12.38
CA SER A 288 -11.74 11.26 -12.46
C SER A 288 -11.62 10.08 -13.43
N ILE A 289 -11.11 10.30 -14.65
CA ILE A 289 -10.90 9.23 -15.64
C ILE A 289 -9.93 8.18 -15.09
N SER A 290 -8.86 8.61 -14.43
CA SER A 290 -7.85 7.70 -13.90
C SER A 290 -8.38 6.88 -12.72
N LEU A 291 -9.16 7.48 -11.83
CA LEU A 291 -9.80 6.76 -10.72
C LEU A 291 -10.83 5.74 -11.22
N ILE A 292 -11.61 6.10 -12.26
CA ILE A 292 -12.53 5.16 -12.91
C ILE A 292 -11.76 4.01 -13.56
N ALA A 293 -10.70 4.30 -14.32
CA ALA A 293 -9.85 3.28 -14.94
C ALA A 293 -9.20 2.36 -13.90
N SER A 294 -8.66 2.92 -12.82
CA SER A 294 -8.14 2.17 -11.67
C SER A 294 -9.20 1.24 -11.08
N ARG A 295 -10.44 1.71 -10.91
CA ARG A 295 -11.51 0.92 -10.32
C ARG A 295 -12.02 -0.20 -11.25
N VAL A 296 -12.09 0.06 -12.55
CA VAL A 296 -12.44 -0.93 -13.57
C VAL A 296 -11.37 -2.03 -13.64
N ILE A 297 -10.10 -1.63 -13.62
CA ILE A 297 -8.99 -2.58 -13.60
C ILE A 297 -9.06 -3.40 -12.31
N ASP A 298 -9.19 -2.76 -11.15
CA ASP A 298 -9.27 -3.44 -9.86
C ASP A 298 -10.41 -4.47 -9.78
N SER A 299 -11.60 -4.14 -10.27
CA SER A 299 -12.78 -5.04 -10.24
C SER A 299 -12.66 -6.28 -11.13
N TYR A 300 -11.74 -6.28 -12.10
CA TYR A 300 -11.52 -7.41 -12.98
C TYR A 300 -10.79 -8.56 -12.26
N LYS A 301 -11.52 -9.67 -12.04
CA LYS A 301 -10.99 -10.90 -11.44
C LYS A 301 -10.17 -11.69 -12.45
N LEU A 302 -8.95 -12.05 -12.05
CA LEU A 302 -8.03 -12.82 -12.88
C LEU A 302 -8.31 -14.33 -12.77
N PRO A 303 -8.05 -15.12 -13.83
CA PRO A 303 -8.17 -16.58 -13.74
C PRO A 303 -7.17 -17.14 -12.75
N HIS A 304 -7.61 -18.05 -11.87
CA HIS A 304 -6.77 -18.63 -10.82
C HIS A 304 -5.90 -19.81 -11.29
N SER A 305 -6.19 -20.39 -12.47
CA SER A 305 -5.46 -21.52 -13.05
C SER A 305 -5.21 -21.30 -14.54
N PRO A 306 -3.98 -21.53 -15.04
CA PRO A 306 -2.76 -21.86 -14.30
C PRO A 306 -2.17 -20.66 -13.54
N ILE A 307 -1.42 -20.91 -12.45
CA ILE A 307 -0.90 -19.85 -11.58
C ILE A 307 0.09 -18.91 -12.29
N THR A 308 0.81 -19.41 -13.29
CA THR A 308 1.71 -18.62 -14.13
C THR A 308 0.94 -17.58 -14.96
N LEU A 309 -0.23 -17.95 -15.49
CA LEU A 309 -1.11 -17.04 -16.20
C LEU A 309 -1.69 -15.97 -15.26
N PHE A 310 -2.04 -16.35 -14.02
CA PHE A 310 -2.49 -15.39 -13.01
C PHE A 310 -1.47 -14.27 -12.77
N TYR A 311 -0.21 -14.62 -12.48
CA TYR A 311 0.84 -13.62 -12.24
C TYR A 311 1.22 -12.83 -13.50
N LEU A 312 1.22 -13.45 -14.69
CA LEU A 312 1.47 -12.74 -15.94
C LEU A 312 0.39 -11.70 -16.22
N LEU A 313 -0.89 -12.08 -16.08
CA LEU A 313 -2.00 -11.16 -16.28
C LEU A 313 -2.02 -10.07 -15.22
N ALA A 314 -1.68 -10.38 -13.96
CA ALA A 314 -1.53 -9.39 -12.90
C ALA A 314 -0.43 -8.36 -13.25
N PHE A 315 0.71 -8.83 -13.76
CA PHE A 315 1.79 -7.95 -14.22
C PHE A 315 1.33 -7.04 -15.36
N CYS A 316 0.71 -7.61 -16.41
CA CYS A 316 0.19 -6.84 -17.53
C CYS A 316 -0.87 -5.82 -17.11
N LYS A 317 -1.77 -6.22 -16.20
CA LYS A 317 -2.86 -5.39 -15.66
C LYS A 317 -2.36 -4.05 -15.13
N PHE A 318 -1.33 -4.06 -14.28
CA PHE A 318 -0.76 -2.81 -13.73
C PHE A 318 0.12 -2.06 -14.73
N VAL A 319 0.87 -2.73 -15.60
CA VAL A 319 1.63 -2.04 -16.68
C VAL A 319 0.68 -1.22 -17.57
N VAL A 320 -0.42 -1.84 -18.01
CA VAL A 320 -1.44 -1.18 -18.84
C VAL A 320 -2.07 0.01 -18.11
N LEU A 321 -2.42 -0.15 -16.83
CA LEU A 321 -2.96 0.94 -16.01
C LEU A 321 -2.02 2.15 -15.99
N PHE A 322 -0.74 1.94 -15.67
CA PHE A 322 0.23 3.04 -15.57
C PHE A 322 0.50 3.71 -16.92
N VAL A 323 0.63 2.93 -18.00
CA VAL A 323 0.77 3.47 -19.35
C VAL A 323 -0.47 4.26 -19.74
N PHE A 324 -1.68 3.76 -19.49
CA PHE A 324 -2.91 4.48 -19.78
C PHE A 324 -2.99 5.82 -19.03
N ILE A 325 -2.74 5.81 -17.71
CA ILE A 325 -2.81 7.01 -16.87
C ILE A 325 -1.76 8.04 -17.27
N VAL A 326 -0.53 7.64 -17.56
CA VAL A 326 0.58 8.59 -17.82
C VAL A 326 0.64 9.04 -19.28
N ASN A 327 0.23 8.19 -20.23
CA ASN A 327 0.34 8.51 -21.65
C ASN A 327 -1.00 8.89 -22.29
N ILE A 328 -2.12 8.28 -21.93
CA ILE A 328 -3.38 8.54 -22.63
C ILE A 328 -4.14 9.68 -21.95
N VAL A 329 -4.36 9.58 -20.64
CA VAL A 329 -5.22 10.52 -19.90
C VAL A 329 -4.79 12.00 -20.03
N PRO A 330 -3.50 12.36 -19.85
CA PRO A 330 -3.01 13.74 -20.03
C PRO A 330 -3.31 14.42 -21.36
N ARG A 331 -3.64 13.65 -22.41
CA ARG A 331 -3.87 14.16 -23.77
C ARG A 331 -5.34 14.50 -24.01
N ILE A 332 -6.22 14.19 -23.07
CA ILE A 332 -7.66 14.46 -23.16
C ILE A 332 -7.91 15.90 -22.70
N ASN A 333 -7.89 16.85 -23.63
CA ASN A 333 -8.14 18.26 -23.31
C ASN A 333 -9.58 18.65 -23.68
N LEU A 334 -10.45 18.75 -22.67
CA LEU A 334 -11.86 19.15 -22.87
C LEU A 334 -12.07 20.65 -22.74
N PHE A 335 -11.24 21.32 -21.92
CA PHE A 335 -11.35 22.76 -21.67
C PHE A 335 -10.11 23.47 -22.20
N SER A 336 -10.26 24.21 -23.31
CA SER A 336 -9.18 25.06 -23.82
C SER A 336 -8.81 26.14 -22.80
N ASN A 337 -7.51 26.35 -22.58
CA ASN A 337 -7.06 27.56 -21.91
C ASN A 337 -7.30 28.75 -22.85
N ASN A 338 -8.41 29.47 -22.65
CA ASN A 338 -8.70 30.69 -23.40
C ASN A 338 -7.67 31.82 -23.18
N SER A 339 -6.67 31.65 -22.32
CA SER A 339 -5.67 32.68 -22.00
C SER A 339 -4.57 32.88 -23.04
N LYS A 340 -4.51 32.10 -24.13
CA LYS A 340 -3.52 32.30 -25.23
C LYS A 340 -4.12 32.87 -26.52
N GLN A 341 -5.43 33.08 -26.61
CA GLN A 341 -6.05 33.64 -27.82
C GLN A 341 -6.12 35.18 -27.81
N ASP A 342 -5.97 35.84 -26.66
CA ASP A 342 -6.03 37.30 -26.59
C ASP A 342 -4.70 37.99 -26.90
N GLU A 343 -3.54 37.35 -26.67
CA GLU A 343 -2.24 37.92 -27.06
C GLU A 343 -1.97 37.86 -28.57
N LYS A 344 -2.61 36.94 -29.31
CA LYS A 344 -2.44 36.81 -30.77
C LYS A 344 -3.41 37.67 -31.59
N LYS A 345 -4.37 38.35 -30.96
CA LYS A 345 -5.26 39.32 -31.62
C LYS A 345 -4.81 40.77 -31.45
N MET A 346 -3.70 41.01 -30.76
CA MET A 346 -3.12 42.33 -30.50
C MET A 346 -1.71 42.52 -31.08
N SER A 347 -1.20 41.55 -31.87
CA SER A 347 0.08 41.66 -32.60
C SER A 347 -0.11 41.88 -34.09
#